data_AF-A0A9D8RWF1-F1
#
_entry.id   AF-A0A9D8RWF1-F1
#
_cell.length_a   1.000
_cell.length_b   1.000
_cell.length_c   1.000
_cell.angle_alpha   90.00
_cell.angle_beta   90.00
_cell.angle_gamma   90.00
#
_symmetry.space_group_name_H-M   'P 1'
#
loop_
_entity.id
_entity.type
_entity.pdbx_description
1 polymer ?
#
loop_
_entity_poly.entity_id
_entity_poly.type
_entity_poly.pdbx_seq_one_letter_code
_entity_poly.pdbx_strand_id
1 'polypeptide(L)'
;MLFNRIHHEFTTSIPAVRVTEQIRMRLPSGRFRADSEFFGYVTENSFKIRRNRRYNTPLLASYRNSFSPVAIGMLEANDTGTNIKLKLRMNISVGIFIVFFRLILAYCTFIGILACIFDSFSDGAVLVLTSFFMTGEIELLLFFSFRLPVKRFIERLEEILKYD
;
A
#
# COMPACT_ATOMS: atom_id res chain seq x y z
N MET A 1 -1.15 -5.35 -14.15
CA MET A 1 -1.18 -4.21 -13.20
C MET A 1 -2.39 -4.26 -12.23
N LEU A 2 -2.88 -5.46 -11.84
CA LEU A 2 -4.18 -5.62 -11.15
C LEU A 2 -4.15 -5.36 -9.63
N PHE A 3 -2.96 -5.29 -9.04
CA PHE A 3 -2.78 -4.95 -7.63
C PHE A 3 -1.61 -3.99 -7.57
N ASN A 4 -1.83 -2.78 -7.06
CA ASN A 4 -0.74 -1.87 -6.72
C ASN A 4 0.18 -2.59 -5.71
N ARG A 5 1.21 -3.22 -6.25
CA ARG A 5 2.25 -3.97 -5.54
C ARG A 5 3.54 -3.24 -5.84
N ILE A 6 4.24 -2.86 -4.78
CA ILE A 6 5.55 -2.23 -4.87
C ILE A 6 6.54 -3.23 -4.28
N HIS A 7 7.52 -3.59 -5.10
CA HIS A 7 8.65 -4.41 -4.70
C HIS A 7 9.80 -3.46 -4.39
N HIS A 8 10.45 -3.70 -3.27
CA HIS A 8 11.61 -2.93 -2.82
C HIS A 8 12.60 -3.87 -2.17
N GLU A 9 13.88 -3.62 -2.32
CA GLU A 9 14.93 -4.49 -1.81
C GLU A 9 16.07 -3.63 -1.28
N PHE A 10 16.54 -3.95 -0.09
CA PHE A 10 17.72 -3.32 0.48
C PHE A 10 18.48 -4.28 1.38
N THR A 11 19.79 -4.05 1.49
CA THR A 11 20.67 -4.83 2.35
C THR A 11 21.00 -4.06 3.61
N THR A 12 21.11 -4.78 4.72
CA THR A 12 21.59 -4.27 6.02
C THR A 12 22.81 -5.09 6.44
N SER A 13 23.72 -4.50 7.21
CA SER A 13 24.85 -5.22 7.82
C SER A 13 24.45 -6.07 9.03
N ILE A 14 23.18 -6.03 9.43
CA ILE A 14 22.68 -6.67 10.63
C ILE A 14 22.28 -8.12 10.30
N PRO A 15 22.56 -9.11 11.18
CA PRO A 15 22.08 -10.48 11.00
C PRO A 15 20.54 -10.60 11.04
N ALA A 16 19.98 -11.57 10.31
CA ALA A 16 18.53 -11.70 10.12
C ALA A 16 17.77 -11.86 11.45
N VAL A 17 18.37 -12.55 12.43
CA VAL A 17 17.80 -12.71 13.78
C VAL A 17 17.58 -11.35 14.42
N ARG A 18 18.57 -10.45 14.40
CA ARG A 18 18.46 -9.13 15.00
C ARG A 18 17.50 -8.22 14.25
N VAL A 19 17.36 -8.38 12.92
CA VAL A 19 16.30 -7.73 12.13
C VAL A 19 14.91 -8.17 12.63
N THR A 20 14.69 -9.48 12.84
CA THR A 20 13.40 -9.96 13.36
C THR A 20 13.09 -9.44 14.75
N GLU A 21 14.09 -9.35 15.64
CA GLU A 21 13.94 -8.81 16.99
C GLU A 21 13.60 -7.31 16.96
N GLN A 22 14.30 -6.50 16.16
CA GLN A 22 14.03 -5.07 16.00
C GLN A 22 12.60 -4.80 15.52
N ILE A 23 12.08 -5.62 14.61
CA ILE A 23 10.69 -5.50 14.15
C ILE A 23 9.72 -5.98 15.23
N ARG A 24 10.03 -7.10 15.92
CA ARG A 24 9.19 -7.67 16.97
C ARG A 24 9.02 -6.72 18.16
N MET A 25 10.07 -5.98 18.55
CA MET A 25 10.00 -4.97 19.61
C MET A 25 9.03 -3.82 19.29
N ARG A 26 8.74 -3.57 18.01
CA ARG A 26 7.83 -2.52 17.54
C ARG A 26 6.40 -3.03 17.26
N LEU A 27 6.13 -4.31 17.53
CA LEU A 27 4.80 -4.91 17.52
C LEU A 27 4.18 -4.85 18.92
N PRO A 28 2.84 -4.89 19.06
CA PRO A 28 2.20 -4.82 20.36
C PRO A 28 2.46 -6.08 21.18
N SER A 29 3.00 -5.92 22.38
CA SER A 29 3.09 -6.97 23.40
C SER A 29 1.82 -6.94 24.28
N GLY A 30 0.76 -7.63 23.84
CA GLY A 30 -0.47 -7.80 24.62
C GLY A 30 -1.67 -6.96 24.15
N ARG A 31 -2.53 -6.54 25.10
CA ARG A 31 -3.83 -5.89 24.80
C ARG A 31 -3.71 -4.41 24.37
N PHE A 32 -2.62 -3.74 24.71
CA PHE A 32 -2.42 -2.31 24.44
C PHE A 32 -1.87 -2.11 23.02
N ARG A 33 -2.79 -1.87 22.09
CA ARG A 33 -2.51 -1.66 20.67
C ARG A 33 -2.08 -0.24 20.30
N ALA A 34 -2.04 0.70 21.26
CA ALA A 34 -1.78 2.11 20.97
C ALA A 34 -0.28 2.43 20.90
N ASP A 35 0.54 1.72 21.66
CA ASP A 35 1.95 2.08 21.91
C ASP A 35 2.94 1.40 20.95
N SER A 36 2.45 0.59 20.00
CA SER A 36 3.28 -0.11 19.02
C SER A 36 3.32 0.61 17.68
N GLU A 37 4.48 0.79 17.08
CA GLU A 37 4.61 1.46 15.75
C GLU A 37 3.97 0.64 14.63
N PHE A 38 3.97 -0.69 14.75
CA PHE A 38 3.43 -1.61 13.76
C PHE A 38 2.37 -2.55 14.34
N PHE A 39 1.55 -3.11 13.45
CA PHE A 39 0.73 -4.29 13.71
C PHE A 39 1.12 -5.39 12.74
N GLY A 40 1.07 -6.65 13.17
CA GLY A 40 1.41 -7.76 12.30
C GLY A 40 1.98 -8.94 13.05
N TYR A 41 2.76 -9.74 12.33
CA TYR A 41 3.50 -10.86 12.87
C TYR A 41 4.88 -10.97 12.20
N VAL A 42 5.81 -11.57 12.93
CA VAL A 42 7.19 -11.83 12.50
C VAL A 42 7.49 -13.30 12.74
N THR A 43 8.00 -13.96 11.72
CA THR A 43 8.54 -15.32 11.74
C THR A 43 10.08 -15.24 11.65
N GLU A 44 10.76 -16.38 11.71
CA GLU A 44 12.23 -16.44 11.65
C GLU A 44 12.82 -15.77 10.40
N ASN A 45 12.23 -16.01 9.22
CA ASN A 45 12.77 -15.51 7.95
C ASN A 45 11.86 -14.50 7.24
N SER A 46 10.80 -14.03 7.89
CA SER A 46 9.82 -13.16 7.22
C SER A 46 9.01 -12.34 8.21
N PHE A 47 8.39 -11.27 7.73
CA PHE A 47 7.43 -10.50 8.51
C PHE A 47 6.29 -10.00 7.64
N LYS A 48 5.13 -9.82 8.26
CA LYS A 48 3.99 -9.15 7.65
C LYS A 48 3.47 -8.09 8.61
N ILE A 49 3.69 -6.83 8.25
CA ILE A 49 3.40 -5.70 9.12
C ILE A 49 2.61 -4.60 8.39
N ARG A 50 1.90 -3.79 9.15
CA ARG A 50 1.24 -2.56 8.72
C ARG A 50 1.50 -1.48 9.77
N ARG A 51 1.56 -0.22 9.35
CA ARG A 51 1.74 0.90 10.29
C ARG A 51 0.55 1.01 11.24
N ASN A 52 0.82 1.20 12.52
CA ASN A 52 -0.17 1.63 13.48
C ASN A 52 -0.35 3.15 13.38
N ARG A 53 -1.49 3.61 12.87
CA ARG A 53 -1.77 5.05 12.76
C ARG A 53 -2.16 5.71 14.09
N ARG A 54 -2.29 4.95 15.18
CA ARG A 54 -2.48 5.51 16.53
C ARG A 54 -1.17 5.80 17.23
N TYR A 55 -0.07 5.22 16.75
CA TYR A 55 1.24 5.42 17.33
C TYR A 55 1.69 6.88 17.14
N ASN A 56 1.99 7.57 18.24
CA ASN A 56 2.48 8.95 18.27
C ASN A 56 1.70 9.93 17.37
N THR A 57 0.39 9.71 17.19
CA THR A 57 -0.45 10.54 16.32
C THR A 57 -1.64 11.09 17.12
N PRO A 58 -1.91 12.42 17.11
CA PRO A 58 -3.04 12.99 17.83
C PRO A 58 -4.37 12.37 17.38
N LEU A 59 -5.31 12.21 18.32
CA LEU A 59 -6.60 11.50 18.12
C LEU A 59 -7.38 11.94 16.87
N LEU A 60 -7.33 13.22 16.52
CA LEU A 60 -7.98 13.82 15.35
C LEU A 60 -7.37 13.38 14.00
N ALA A 61 -6.10 12.94 13.97
CA ALA A 61 -5.42 12.43 12.78
C ALA A 61 -5.47 10.89 12.66
N SER A 62 -6.16 10.21 13.58
CA SER A 62 -6.34 8.75 13.60
C SER A 62 -7.39 8.24 12.61
N TYR A 63 -7.45 8.80 11.41
CA TYR A 63 -8.36 8.34 10.37
C TYR A 63 -7.89 6.99 9.79
N ARG A 64 -8.83 6.05 9.66
CA ARG A 64 -8.58 4.69 9.14
C ARG A 64 -8.51 4.74 7.61
N ASN A 65 -7.30 4.88 7.06
CA ASN A 65 -7.10 4.77 5.62
C ASN A 65 -7.10 3.28 5.18
N SER A 66 -8.14 2.86 4.46
CA SER A 66 -8.27 1.51 3.88
C SER A 66 -7.20 1.18 2.84
N PHE A 67 -6.58 2.20 2.24
CA PHE A 67 -5.47 2.10 1.30
C PHE A 67 -4.11 1.98 2.01
N SER A 68 -4.06 1.90 3.34
CA SER A 68 -2.79 1.74 4.04
C SER A 68 -2.05 0.48 3.55
N PRO A 69 -0.75 0.58 3.22
CA PRO A 69 0.00 -0.56 2.73
C PRO A 69 0.20 -1.61 3.81
N VAL A 70 0.20 -2.86 3.38
CA VAL A 70 0.68 -4.02 4.13
C VAL A 70 2.02 -4.41 3.55
N ALA A 71 3.07 -4.34 4.37
CA ALA A 71 4.41 -4.75 4.00
C ALA A 71 4.60 -6.23 4.36
N ILE A 72 5.13 -6.99 3.40
CA ILE A 72 5.57 -8.37 3.58
C ILE A 72 7.07 -8.36 3.29
N GLY A 73 7.89 -8.62 4.30
CA GLY A 73 9.33 -8.74 4.16
C GLY A 73 9.77 -10.20 4.18
N MET A 74 10.68 -10.56 3.30
CA MET A 74 11.46 -11.80 3.35
C MET A 74 12.90 -11.45 3.66
N LEU A 75 13.50 -12.21 4.58
CA LEU A 75 14.87 -12.04 5.03
C LEU A 75 15.72 -13.15 4.42
N GLU A 76 16.75 -12.77 3.69
CA GLU A 76 17.74 -13.68 3.14
C GLU A 76 19.10 -13.33 3.75
N ALA A 77 19.71 -14.31 4.41
CA ALA A 77 21.05 -14.13 4.95
C ALA A 77 22.06 -14.00 3.80
N ASN A 78 23.00 -13.06 3.95
CA ASN A 78 24.11 -12.82 3.02
C ASN A 78 25.42 -12.82 3.82
N ASP A 79 26.56 -13.02 3.15
CA ASP A 79 27.89 -13.11 3.77
C ASP A 79 28.25 -11.86 4.60
N THR A 80 27.65 -10.72 4.27
CA THR A 80 27.90 -9.42 4.90
C THR A 80 26.74 -8.89 5.74
N GLY A 81 25.64 -9.65 5.89
CA GLY A 81 24.47 -9.23 6.66
C GLY A 81 23.17 -9.88 6.21
N THR A 82 22.13 -9.07 6.00
CA THR A 82 20.79 -9.55 5.60
C THR A 82 20.23 -8.73 4.45
N ASN A 83 19.82 -9.44 3.40
CA ASN A 83 19.06 -8.87 2.31
C ASN A 83 17.56 -8.94 2.63
N ILE A 84 16.87 -7.81 2.48
CA ILE A 84 15.47 -7.65 2.85
C ILE A 84 14.66 -7.37 1.60
N LYS A 85 13.89 -8.37 1.17
CA LYS A 85 12.95 -8.27 0.05
C LYS A 85 11.58 -7.86 0.56
N LEU A 86 11.17 -6.65 0.25
CA LEU A 86 9.88 -6.07 0.63
C LEU A 86 8.89 -6.11 -0.51
N LYS A 87 7.69 -6.59 -0.16
CA LYS A 87 6.51 -6.53 -1.01
C LYS A 87 5.42 -5.76 -0.27
N LEU A 88 5.17 -4.53 -0.71
CA LEU A 88 4.07 -3.71 -0.20
C LEU A 88 2.86 -3.87 -1.10
N ARG A 89 1.71 -4.13 -0.51
CA ARG A 89 0.44 -4.25 -1.23
C ARG A 89 -0.69 -3.56 -0.48
N MET A 90 -1.67 -3.11 -1.24
CA MET A 90 -2.93 -2.64 -0.69
C MET A 90 -3.76 -3.83 -0.17
N ASN A 91 -4.75 -3.54 0.68
CA ASN A 91 -5.74 -4.54 1.09
C ASN A 91 -6.47 -5.11 -0.15
N ILE A 92 -6.69 -6.42 -0.16
CA ILE A 92 -7.32 -7.16 -1.25
C ILE A 92 -8.71 -6.61 -1.56
N SER A 93 -9.53 -6.30 -0.55
CA SER A 93 -10.87 -5.75 -0.74
C SER A 93 -10.86 -4.42 -1.50
N VAL A 94 -9.88 -3.55 -1.19
CA VAL A 94 -9.72 -2.27 -1.91
C VAL A 94 -9.21 -2.51 -3.32
N GLY A 95 -8.34 -3.50 -3.52
CA GLY A 95 -7.88 -3.91 -4.85
C GLY A 95 -9.05 -4.36 -5.74
N ILE A 96 -9.93 -5.21 -5.21
CA ILE A 96 -11.12 -5.69 -5.91
C ILE A 96 -12.05 -4.52 -6.25
N PHE A 97 -12.29 -3.61 -5.29
CA PHE A 97 -13.12 -2.42 -5.52
C PHE A 97 -12.59 -1.57 -6.68
N ILE A 98 -11.29 -1.27 -6.71
CA ILE A 98 -10.69 -0.46 -7.79
C ILE A 98 -10.80 -1.15 -9.14
N VAL A 99 -10.57 -2.46 -9.20
CA VAL A 99 -10.68 -3.21 -10.46
C VAL A 99 -12.12 -3.19 -10.96
N PHE A 100 -13.08 -3.47 -10.08
CA PHE A 100 -14.50 -3.43 -10.41
C PHE A 100 -14.93 -2.04 -10.89
N PHE A 101 -14.51 -0.99 -10.18
CA PHE A 101 -14.85 0.38 -10.55
C PHE A 101 -14.24 0.78 -11.90
N ARG A 102 -13.01 0.37 -12.21
CA ARG A 102 -12.40 0.58 -13.54
C ARG A 102 -13.15 -0.13 -14.66
N LEU A 103 -13.70 -1.32 -14.40
CA LEU A 103 -14.52 -2.02 -15.39
C LEU A 103 -15.81 -1.25 -15.69
N ILE A 104 -16.44 -0.66 -14.66
CA ILE A 104 -17.61 0.22 -14.85
C ILE A 104 -17.22 1.44 -15.71
N LEU A 105 -16.12 2.11 -15.41
CA LEU A 105 -15.66 3.27 -16.19
C LEU A 105 -15.32 2.89 -17.64
N ALA A 106 -14.69 1.74 -17.85
CA ALA A 106 -14.42 1.22 -19.19
C ALA A 106 -15.73 0.93 -19.96
N TYR A 107 -16.72 0.35 -19.29
CA TYR A 107 -18.04 0.12 -19.87
C TYR A 107 -18.75 1.43 -20.22
N CYS A 108 -18.77 2.41 -19.32
CA CYS A 108 -19.33 3.74 -19.59
C CYS A 108 -18.62 4.43 -20.76
N THR A 109 -17.29 4.32 -20.83
CA THR A 109 -16.51 4.88 -21.95
C THR A 109 -16.89 4.19 -23.27
N PHE A 110 -17.03 2.87 -23.27
CA PHE A 110 -17.44 2.10 -24.45
C PHE A 110 -18.84 2.49 -24.93
N ILE A 111 -19.83 2.54 -24.02
CA ILE A 111 -21.19 2.98 -24.35
C ILE A 111 -21.19 4.43 -24.86
N GLY A 112 -20.40 5.31 -24.25
CA GLY A 112 -20.28 6.71 -24.69
C GLY A 112 -19.72 6.82 -26.11
N ILE A 113 -18.72 6.02 -26.45
CA ILE A 113 -18.19 5.95 -27.82
C ILE A 113 -19.27 5.46 -28.80
N LEU A 114 -20.03 4.42 -28.44
CA LEU A 114 -21.12 3.93 -29.29
C LEU A 114 -22.20 4.99 -29.50
N ALA A 115 -22.60 5.71 -28.44
CA ALA A 115 -23.56 6.80 -28.54
C ALA A 115 -23.06 7.92 -29.46
N CYS A 116 -21.77 8.27 -29.41
CA CYS A 116 -21.18 9.24 -30.32
C CYS A 116 -21.27 8.84 -31.80
N ILE A 117 -21.23 7.53 -32.09
CA ILE A 117 -21.21 7.02 -33.46
C ILE A 117 -22.63 6.84 -34.00
N PHE A 118 -23.54 6.32 -33.17
CA PHE A 118 -24.82 5.78 -33.64
C PHE A 118 -26.06 6.58 -33.22
N ASP A 119 -25.95 7.51 -32.27
CA ASP A 119 -27.13 8.17 -31.68
C ASP A 119 -26.92 9.68 -31.46
N SER A 120 -26.32 10.05 -30.33
CA SER A 120 -26.14 11.45 -29.90
C SER A 120 -24.68 11.71 -29.54
N PHE A 121 -24.02 12.57 -30.33
CA PHE A 121 -22.64 12.98 -30.07
C PHE A 121 -22.49 13.69 -28.73
N SER A 122 -23.43 14.57 -28.36
CA SER A 122 -23.34 15.30 -27.09
C SER A 122 -23.40 14.36 -25.89
N ASP A 123 -24.36 13.43 -25.88
CA ASP A 123 -24.56 12.54 -24.72
C ASP A 123 -23.43 11.51 -24.62
N GLY A 124 -22.97 11.00 -25.76
CA GLY A 124 -21.80 10.13 -25.82
C GLY A 124 -20.53 10.83 -25.33
N ALA A 125 -20.29 12.07 -25.77
CA ALA A 125 -19.12 12.85 -25.39
C ALA A 125 -19.11 13.15 -23.88
N VAL A 126 -20.26 13.49 -23.29
CA VAL A 126 -20.40 13.70 -21.84
C VAL A 126 -19.99 12.44 -21.07
N LEU A 127 -20.46 11.25 -21.51
CA LEU A 127 -20.16 9.99 -20.82
C LEU A 127 -18.67 9.61 -20.93
N VAL A 128 -18.06 9.82 -22.09
CA VAL A 128 -16.62 9.58 -22.31
C VAL A 128 -15.77 10.53 -21.45
N LEU A 129 -16.05 11.83 -21.50
CA LEU A 129 -15.30 12.84 -20.74
C LEU A 129 -15.42 12.61 -19.23
N THR A 130 -16.63 12.32 -18.74
CA THR A 130 -16.86 12.02 -17.33
C THR A 130 -16.09 10.78 -16.89
N SER A 131 -16.10 9.71 -17.70
CA SER A 131 -15.37 8.48 -17.40
C SER A 131 -13.85 8.68 -17.36
N PHE A 132 -13.33 9.53 -18.27
CA PHE A 132 -11.92 9.90 -18.29
C PHE A 132 -11.52 10.70 -17.04
N PHE A 133 -12.34 11.69 -16.65
CA PHE A 133 -12.11 12.48 -15.46
C PHE A 133 -12.10 11.62 -14.18
N MET A 134 -13.10 10.75 -14.02
CA MET A 134 -13.20 9.80 -12.90
C MET A 134 -12.01 8.85 -12.84
N THR A 135 -11.48 8.43 -13.99
CA THR A 135 -10.25 7.62 -14.03
C THR A 135 -9.06 8.39 -13.46
N GLY A 136 -8.93 9.68 -13.80
CA GLY A 136 -7.89 10.57 -13.25
C GLY A 136 -7.99 10.71 -11.73
N GLU A 137 -9.19 10.90 -11.19
CA GLU A 137 -9.42 11.00 -9.74
C GLU A 137 -8.99 9.73 -8.99
N ILE A 138 -9.25 8.55 -9.55
CA ILE A 138 -8.83 7.27 -8.95
C ILE A 138 -7.31 7.18 -8.90
N GLU A 139 -6.62 7.60 -9.96
CA GLU A 139 -5.15 7.58 -9.98
C GLU A 139 -4.56 8.56 -8.96
N LEU A 140 -5.14 9.75 -8.80
CA LEU A 140 -4.77 10.69 -7.74
C LEU A 140 -5.03 10.10 -6.36
N LEU A 141 -6.20 9.51 -6.13
CA LEU A 141 -6.54 8.83 -4.88
C LEU A 141 -5.53 7.74 -4.56
N LEU A 142 -5.16 6.91 -5.53
CA LEU A 142 -4.16 5.86 -5.39
C LEU A 142 -2.76 6.42 -5.10
N PHE A 143 -2.40 7.53 -5.72
CA PHE A 143 -1.12 8.18 -5.49
C PHE A 143 -1.00 8.68 -4.04
N PHE A 144 -1.97 9.47 -3.57
CA PHE A 144 -1.94 10.05 -2.24
C PHE A 144 -2.24 9.03 -1.14
N SER A 145 -3.14 8.07 -1.40
CA SER A 145 -3.63 7.15 -0.36
C SER A 145 -2.82 5.87 -0.25
N PHE A 146 -2.07 5.49 -1.29
CA PHE A 146 -1.23 4.29 -1.30
C PHE A 146 0.24 4.57 -1.59
N ARG A 147 0.58 5.19 -2.75
CA ARG A 147 1.99 5.31 -3.19
C ARG A 147 2.83 6.19 -2.26
N LEU A 148 2.34 7.37 -1.89
CA LEU A 148 3.04 8.25 -0.94
C LEU A 148 3.23 7.58 0.44
N PRO A 149 2.19 6.97 1.06
CA PRO A 149 2.36 6.20 2.28
C PRO A 149 3.34 5.04 2.17
N VAL A 150 3.40 4.34 1.03
CA VAL A 150 4.39 3.27 0.79
C VAL A 150 5.81 3.82 0.86
N LYS A 151 6.08 4.93 0.16
CA LYS A 151 7.41 5.56 0.18
C LYS A 151 7.85 5.89 1.60
N ARG A 152 7.01 6.58 2.36
CA ARG A 152 7.27 6.92 3.77
C ARG A 152 7.41 5.69 4.67
N PHE A 153 6.71 4.60 4.36
CA PHE A 153 6.81 3.34 5.10
C PHE A 153 8.18 2.68 4.86
N ILE A 154 8.64 2.64 3.61
CA ILE A 154 9.95 2.10 3.23
C ILE A 154 11.06 2.90 3.91
N GLU A 155 11.03 4.23 3.78
CA GLU A 155 12.03 5.12 4.37
C GLU A 155 12.16 4.91 5.88
N ARG A 156 11.02 4.83 6.59
CA ARG A 156 11.01 4.60 8.03
C ARG A 156 11.53 3.21 8.40
N LEU A 157 11.21 2.19 7.62
CA LEU A 157 11.68 0.83 7.87
C LEU A 157 13.18 0.70 7.61
N GLU A 158 13.70 1.38 6.59
CA GLU A 158 15.14 1.46 6.35
C GLU A 158 15.88 2.20 7.46
N GLU A 159 15.32 3.32 7.93
CA GLU A 159 15.88 4.08 9.05
C GLU A 159 16.07 3.19 10.28
N ILE A 160 15.01 2.46 10.64
CA ILE A 160 14.97 1.53 11.76
C ILE A 160 15.98 0.38 11.63
N LEU A 161 16.22 -0.11 10.41
CA LEU A 161 17.02 -1.33 10.19
C LEU A 161 18.47 -1.04 9.78
N LYS A 162 18.82 0.21 9.51
CA LYS A 162 20.18 0.63 9.16
C LYS A 162 20.87 1.48 10.24
N TYR A 163 20.10 2.21 11.05
CA TYR A 163 20.66 3.25 11.94
C TYR A 163 20.29 3.12 13.42
N ASP A 164 19.30 2.27 13.79
CA ASP A 164 19.00 1.88 15.18
C ASP A 164 19.65 0.53 15.54
#